data_AF-A0A1Y6BXS4-F1
#
_entry.id   AF-A0A1Y6BXS4-F1
#
_cell.length_a   1.000
_cell.length_b   1.000
_cell.length_c   1.000
_cell.angle_alpha   90.00
_cell.angle_beta   90.00
_cell.angle_gamma   90.00
#
_symmetry.space_group_name_H-M   'P 1'
#
loop_
_entity.id
_entity.type
_entity.pdbx_description
1 polymer ?
#
loop_
_entity_poly.entity_id
_entity_poly.type
_entity_poly.pdbx_seq_one_letter_code
_entity_poly.pdbx_strand_id
1 'polypeptide(L)'
;MSDEVKWTKTISDVNDGILANLEKPHPTYYVAWFMAILFVGIGVACWAYQVTYGMGAAGLNSPVYWGVYITDFVFWVGIGHAGTLISAILFLFRAKWRNTVARGAEAMTVFAVITAGLFPLIHVGRLWFAAYWMAPLPNTNNLWVNFRSPLMWDVFAISTYLTVSLLFWYMGLVPDLASIRDRVKGFKRLVYGIMSFGWRGTARQWHHYEAGYGFLAALATPLVLSVHSIVSWDFAMSIQPGWHTTIFPPYFVAGAILSGCAMVYTLLVPIRKMFRFEGFIKEEHLESCIKLTLLTSTLVFYAYAIEFLVAWYSGNPYEWAIFVKRAVGPYAFYFWVMVFCNCIFPLIWWSKKMRNNIAVSMFVAILVNVGMWFERYNIIVSSLVEDFIPGSWGHYEPSWIEIGITFGSFGWFFFWFLIFCKFFPIVSMSELKLIMPKPLSPKKNP
;
A
#
# COMPACT_ATOMS: atom_id res chain seq x y z
N MET A 1 24.78 14.78 8.92
CA MET A 1 24.78 13.74 7.89
C MET A 1 24.37 14.39 6.56
N SER A 2 25.32 15.06 5.90
CA SER A 2 25.11 15.67 4.59
C SER A 2 25.42 14.63 3.51
N ASP A 3 24.56 13.61 3.40
CA ASP A 3 24.60 12.66 2.29
C ASP A 3 23.90 13.30 1.09
N GLU A 4 24.49 14.37 0.53
CA GLU A 4 24.02 14.87 -0.76
C GLU A 4 24.37 13.84 -1.83
N VAL A 5 23.35 13.12 -2.27
CA VAL A 5 23.36 12.19 -3.39
C VAL A 5 24.12 12.80 -4.57
N LYS A 6 25.30 12.27 -4.90
CA LYS A 6 26.16 12.84 -5.96
C LYS A 6 25.60 12.58 -7.34
N TRP A 7 25.03 13.58 -8.00
CA TRP A 7 24.47 13.46 -9.36
C TRP A 7 25.55 13.60 -10.43
N THR A 8 25.64 12.61 -11.32
CA THR A 8 26.52 12.65 -12.50
C THR A 8 25.82 13.15 -13.77
N LYS A 9 24.48 13.23 -13.75
CA LYS A 9 23.64 13.69 -14.87
C LYS A 9 23.25 15.16 -14.71
N THR A 10 23.00 15.83 -15.82
CA THR A 10 22.55 17.23 -15.86
C THR A 10 21.03 17.36 -15.92
N ILE A 11 20.49 18.57 -15.70
CA ILE A 11 19.04 18.85 -15.72
C ILE A 11 18.39 18.51 -17.08
N SER A 12 19.13 18.66 -18.19
CA SER A 12 18.65 18.26 -19.51
C SER A 12 18.46 16.75 -19.63
N ASP A 13 19.38 15.96 -19.06
CA ASP A 13 19.36 14.50 -19.11
C ASP A 13 18.19 13.89 -18.33
N VAL A 14 17.59 14.64 -17.41
CA VAL A 14 16.43 14.19 -16.62
C VAL A 14 15.24 13.93 -17.51
N ASN A 15 14.94 14.87 -18.41
CA ASN A 15 13.81 14.73 -19.32
C ASN A 15 14.03 13.53 -20.25
N ASP A 16 15.18 13.48 -20.93
CA ASP A 16 15.45 12.44 -21.92
C ASP A 16 15.58 11.06 -21.26
N GLY A 17 16.20 10.99 -20.08
CA GLY A 17 16.37 9.74 -19.34
C GLY A 17 15.11 9.22 -18.66
N ILE A 18 14.17 10.08 -18.23
CA ILE A 18 12.90 9.61 -17.63
C ILE A 18 11.88 9.25 -18.71
N LEU A 19 11.97 9.86 -19.90
CA LEU A 19 11.17 9.47 -21.06
C LEU A 19 11.56 8.11 -21.64
N ALA A 20 12.64 7.50 -21.16
CA ALA A 20 12.99 6.10 -21.46
C ALA A 20 11.84 5.12 -21.16
N ASN A 21 10.90 5.44 -20.25
CA ASN A 21 9.69 4.65 -20.03
C ASN A 21 8.83 4.46 -21.27
N LEU A 22 8.82 5.45 -22.14
CA LEU A 22 8.05 5.43 -23.37
C LEU A 22 8.70 4.51 -24.41
N GLU A 23 10.00 4.26 -24.31
CA GLU A 23 10.73 3.32 -25.16
C GLU A 23 10.42 1.86 -24.86
N LYS A 24 10.87 0.93 -25.69
CA LYS A 24 10.59 -0.50 -25.51
C LYS A 24 11.22 -0.99 -24.18
N PRO A 25 10.40 -1.47 -23.21
CA PRO A 25 10.93 -1.98 -21.95
C PRO A 25 11.66 -3.31 -22.17
N HIS A 26 12.41 -3.75 -21.15
CA HIS A 26 13.03 -5.08 -21.16
C HIS A 26 11.98 -6.20 -21.32
N PRO A 27 12.27 -7.33 -22.02
CA PRO A 27 11.30 -8.40 -22.26
C PRO A 27 10.58 -8.95 -21.01
N THR A 28 11.26 -8.89 -19.85
CA THR A 28 10.69 -9.30 -18.56
C THR A 28 9.45 -8.50 -18.16
N TYR A 29 9.28 -7.27 -18.65
CA TYR A 29 8.06 -6.49 -18.47
C TYR A 29 6.85 -7.20 -19.07
N TYR A 30 6.96 -7.72 -20.30
CA TYR A 30 5.85 -8.37 -20.99
C TYR A 30 5.47 -9.68 -20.32
N VAL A 31 6.46 -10.42 -19.80
CA VAL A 31 6.21 -11.63 -19.00
C VAL A 31 5.46 -11.28 -17.72
N ALA A 32 5.92 -10.27 -16.98
CA ALA A 32 5.24 -9.81 -15.76
C ALA A 32 3.81 -9.33 -16.03
N TRP A 33 3.61 -8.60 -17.13
CA TRP A 33 2.29 -8.11 -17.53
C TRP A 33 1.34 -9.23 -17.96
N PHE A 34 1.84 -10.23 -18.70
CA PHE A 34 1.05 -11.42 -19.05
C PHE A 34 0.66 -12.23 -17.81
N MET A 35 1.59 -12.43 -16.86
CA MET A 35 1.29 -13.08 -15.59
C MET A 35 0.24 -12.32 -14.77
N ALA A 36 0.30 -10.98 -14.76
CA ALA A 36 -0.71 -10.17 -14.10
C ALA A 36 -2.10 -10.37 -14.72
N ILE A 37 -2.21 -10.41 -16.05
CA ILE A 37 -3.48 -10.68 -16.75
C ILE A 37 -4.00 -12.08 -16.42
N LEU A 38 -3.12 -13.09 -16.40
CA LEU A 38 -3.49 -14.46 -16.04
C LEU A 38 -4.09 -14.52 -14.64
N PHE A 39 -3.46 -13.88 -13.66
CA PHE A 39 -3.96 -13.81 -12.29
C PHE A 39 -5.29 -13.06 -12.19
N VAL A 40 -5.45 -11.93 -12.89
CA VAL A 40 -6.76 -11.25 -12.99
C VAL A 40 -7.82 -12.20 -13.52
N GLY A 41 -7.52 -12.97 -14.57
CA GLY A 41 -8.44 -13.96 -15.14
C GLY A 41 -8.87 -15.01 -14.13
N ILE A 42 -7.93 -15.54 -13.34
CA ILE A 42 -8.22 -16.49 -12.25
C ILE A 42 -9.12 -15.86 -11.19
N GLY A 43 -8.80 -14.64 -10.75
CA GLY A 43 -9.60 -13.91 -9.75
C GLY A 43 -11.02 -13.64 -10.21
N VAL A 44 -11.19 -13.17 -11.45
CA VAL A 44 -12.52 -12.90 -12.04
C VAL A 44 -13.33 -14.19 -12.18
N ALA A 45 -12.70 -15.30 -12.60
CA ALA A 45 -13.38 -16.59 -12.70
C ALA A 45 -13.86 -17.10 -11.32
N CYS A 46 -13.00 -17.02 -10.30
CA CYS A 46 -13.35 -17.41 -8.93
C CYS A 46 -14.46 -16.52 -8.35
N TRP A 47 -14.39 -15.21 -8.59
CA TRP A 47 -15.42 -14.27 -8.13
C TRP A 47 -16.76 -14.47 -8.85
N ALA A 48 -16.74 -14.71 -10.17
CA ALA A 48 -17.96 -15.03 -10.93
C ALA A 48 -18.62 -16.33 -10.43
N TYR A 49 -17.81 -17.34 -10.09
CA TYR A 49 -18.30 -18.55 -9.43
C TYR A 49 -18.93 -18.24 -8.06
N GLN A 50 -18.26 -17.45 -7.22
CA GLN A 50 -18.83 -17.07 -5.92
C GLN A 50 -20.14 -16.29 -6.03
N VAL A 51 -20.25 -15.36 -6.99
CA VAL A 51 -21.50 -14.58 -7.19
C VAL A 51 -22.66 -15.49 -7.64
N THR A 52 -22.37 -16.54 -8.40
CA THR A 52 -23.40 -17.47 -8.91
C THR A 52 -23.84 -18.51 -7.88
N TYR A 53 -22.91 -19.08 -7.10
CA TYR A 53 -23.20 -20.12 -6.11
C TYR A 53 -23.39 -19.59 -4.68
N GLY A 54 -23.07 -18.32 -4.43
CA GLY A 54 -23.19 -17.64 -3.14
C GLY A 54 -21.95 -17.74 -2.26
N MET A 55 -21.99 -17.06 -1.11
CA MET A 55 -20.86 -16.97 -0.16
C MET A 55 -20.44 -18.30 0.45
N GLY A 56 -21.28 -19.34 0.41
CA GLY A 56 -20.92 -20.69 0.85
C GLY A 56 -19.85 -21.35 -0.01
N ALA A 57 -19.48 -20.75 -1.15
CA ALA A 57 -18.32 -21.14 -1.94
C ALA A 57 -16.98 -20.79 -1.25
N ALA A 58 -16.99 -19.79 -0.36
CA ALA A 58 -15.84 -19.50 0.50
C ALA A 58 -15.75 -20.51 1.65
N GLY A 59 -14.57 -20.65 2.26
CA GLY A 59 -14.33 -21.52 3.42
C GLY A 59 -14.89 -20.97 4.74
N LEU A 60 -15.67 -19.89 4.69
CA LEU A 60 -16.24 -19.23 5.85
C LEU A 60 -17.29 -20.13 6.51
N ASN A 61 -17.24 -20.25 7.82
CA ASN A 61 -18.15 -21.07 8.61
C ASN A 61 -18.45 -20.40 9.96
N SER A 62 -19.43 -20.92 10.71
CA SER A 62 -19.55 -20.52 12.12
C SER A 62 -18.40 -21.18 12.90
N PRO A 63 -17.67 -20.46 13.76
CA PRO A 63 -17.84 -19.06 14.17
C PRO A 63 -17.05 -18.03 13.34
N VAL A 64 -16.22 -18.47 12.39
CA VAL A 64 -15.32 -17.64 11.58
C VAL A 64 -16.02 -17.07 10.34
N TYR A 65 -16.72 -15.96 10.54
CA TYR A 65 -17.41 -15.26 9.44
C TYR A 65 -16.49 -14.35 8.61
N TRP A 66 -15.29 -14.05 9.10
CA TRP A 66 -14.26 -13.30 8.39
C TRP A 66 -12.96 -14.10 8.32
N GLY A 67 -12.42 -14.22 7.12
CA GLY A 67 -11.18 -14.95 6.86
C GLY A 67 -10.30 -14.20 5.87
N VAL A 68 -9.96 -14.84 4.75
CA VAL A 68 -9.01 -14.31 3.77
C VAL A 68 -9.49 -12.99 3.13
N TYR A 69 -10.79 -12.80 2.87
CA TYR A 69 -11.25 -11.55 2.24
C TYR A 69 -10.97 -10.29 3.07
N ILE A 70 -11.21 -10.33 4.37
CA ILE A 70 -10.91 -9.20 5.25
C ILE A 70 -9.40 -9.12 5.51
N THR A 71 -8.70 -10.25 5.55
CA THR A 71 -7.23 -10.28 5.62
C THR A 71 -6.61 -9.52 4.44
N ASP A 72 -7.04 -9.82 3.21
CA ASP A 72 -6.58 -9.17 1.99
C ASP A 72 -6.98 -7.70 1.94
N PHE A 73 -8.22 -7.39 2.35
CA PHE A 73 -8.70 -6.01 2.46
C PHE A 73 -7.75 -5.14 3.30
N VAL A 74 -7.51 -5.54 4.55
CA VAL A 74 -6.66 -4.77 5.48
C VAL A 74 -5.20 -4.76 5.00
N PHE A 75 -4.75 -5.84 4.37
CA PHE A 75 -3.42 -5.91 3.76
C PHE A 75 -3.25 -4.90 2.61
N TRP A 76 -4.19 -4.82 1.69
CA TRP A 76 -4.14 -3.89 0.56
C TRP A 76 -4.31 -2.43 0.99
N VAL A 77 -5.19 -2.14 1.95
CA VAL A 77 -5.26 -0.81 2.57
C VAL A 77 -3.91 -0.46 3.21
N GLY A 78 -3.33 -1.40 3.95
CA GLY A 78 -2.02 -1.27 4.60
C GLY A 78 -0.90 -0.91 3.61
N ILE A 79 -0.77 -1.67 2.52
CA ILE A 79 0.19 -1.37 1.43
C ILE A 79 -0.02 0.05 0.90
N GLY A 80 -1.29 0.44 0.74
CA GLY A 80 -1.65 1.76 0.25
C GLY A 80 -1.11 2.91 1.09
N HIS A 81 -0.87 2.74 2.39
CA HIS A 81 -0.45 3.84 3.27
C HIS A 81 1.01 4.26 3.15
N ALA A 82 1.92 3.36 2.77
CA ALA A 82 3.32 3.76 2.66
C ALA A 82 3.56 4.74 1.51
N GLY A 83 2.78 4.65 0.43
CA GLY A 83 2.98 5.54 -0.70
C GLY A 83 2.67 7.00 -0.39
N THR A 84 1.57 7.23 0.33
CA THR A 84 1.17 8.56 0.85
C THR A 84 2.04 9.01 2.01
N LEU A 85 2.57 8.11 2.84
CA LEU A 85 3.60 8.48 3.82
C LEU A 85 4.86 9.01 3.12
N ILE A 86 5.37 8.29 2.12
CA ILE A 86 6.58 8.69 1.40
C ILE A 86 6.36 10.00 0.65
N SER A 87 5.17 10.23 0.12
CA SER A 87 4.90 11.41 -0.70
C SER A 87 4.48 12.63 0.12
N ALA A 88 3.68 12.47 1.17
CA ALA A 88 3.16 13.57 2.00
C ALA A 88 3.98 13.80 3.28
N ILE A 89 4.17 12.79 4.14
CA ILE A 89 4.85 12.96 5.44
C ILE A 89 6.31 13.34 5.22
N LEU A 90 7.03 12.64 4.34
CA LEU A 90 8.41 12.99 4.02
C LEU A 90 8.54 14.34 3.30
N PHE A 91 7.50 14.80 2.59
CA PHE A 91 7.46 16.15 2.03
C PHE A 91 7.41 17.21 3.15
N LEU A 92 6.57 16.99 4.16
CA LEU A 92 6.49 17.87 5.35
C LEU A 92 7.82 17.91 6.11
N PHE A 93 8.52 16.77 6.23
CA PHE A 93 9.87 16.71 6.79
C PHE A 93 10.98 17.22 5.85
N ARG A 94 10.63 17.67 4.63
CA ARG A 94 11.57 18.15 3.60
C ARG A 94 12.68 17.14 3.28
N ALA A 95 12.38 15.84 3.33
CA ALA A 95 13.32 14.79 3.04
C ALA A 95 13.57 14.69 1.52
N LYS A 96 14.69 15.25 1.06
CA LYS A 96 15.04 15.36 -0.38
C LYS A 96 15.10 14.00 -1.11
N TRP A 97 15.44 12.92 -0.42
CA TRP A 97 15.59 11.59 -1.03
C TRP A 97 14.27 11.02 -1.56
N ARG A 98 13.12 11.48 -1.04
CA ARG A 98 11.79 10.99 -1.48
C ARG A 98 11.52 11.28 -2.96
N ASN A 99 12.08 12.36 -3.53
CA ASN A 99 11.70 12.87 -4.86
C ASN A 99 11.92 11.84 -5.99
N THR A 100 12.80 10.86 -5.78
CA THR A 100 13.06 9.77 -6.74
C THR A 100 12.08 8.61 -6.63
N VAL A 101 11.39 8.47 -5.50
CA VAL A 101 10.51 7.34 -5.17
C VAL A 101 9.05 7.76 -5.08
N ALA A 102 8.76 9.01 -4.71
CA ALA A 102 7.45 9.52 -4.35
C ALA A 102 6.37 9.20 -5.38
N ARG A 103 6.67 9.35 -6.67
CA ARG A 103 5.70 9.10 -7.73
C ARG A 103 5.32 7.62 -7.89
N GLY A 104 6.30 6.72 -7.86
CA GLY A 104 6.05 5.28 -7.87
C GLY A 104 5.29 4.83 -6.62
N ALA A 105 5.61 5.44 -5.48
CA ALA A 105 4.91 5.25 -4.21
C ALA A 105 3.45 5.73 -4.26
N GLU A 106 3.17 6.94 -4.77
CA GLU A 106 1.81 7.47 -4.94
C GLU A 106 0.96 6.57 -5.86
N ALA A 107 1.53 6.10 -6.98
CA ALA A 107 0.85 5.20 -7.88
C ALA A 107 0.54 3.84 -7.22
N MET A 108 1.49 3.30 -6.44
CA MET A 108 1.26 2.12 -5.62
C MET A 108 0.08 2.33 -4.67
N THR A 109 -0.04 3.49 -4.00
CA THR A 109 -1.20 3.79 -3.15
C THR A 109 -2.50 3.70 -3.91
N VAL A 110 -2.61 4.41 -5.04
CA VAL A 110 -3.87 4.48 -5.79
C VAL A 110 -4.33 3.08 -6.22
N PHE A 111 -3.43 2.27 -6.77
CA PHE A 111 -3.80 0.92 -7.21
C PHE A 111 -4.03 -0.06 -6.06
N ALA A 112 -3.29 0.06 -4.96
CA ALA A 112 -3.53 -0.74 -3.77
C ALA A 112 -4.91 -0.43 -3.15
N VAL A 113 -5.31 0.84 -3.08
CA VAL A 113 -6.62 1.25 -2.55
C VAL A 113 -7.77 0.84 -3.48
N ILE A 114 -7.59 0.94 -4.80
CA ILE A 114 -8.57 0.41 -5.76
C ILE A 114 -8.73 -1.10 -5.58
N THR A 115 -7.64 -1.82 -5.35
CA THR A 115 -7.66 -3.27 -5.10
C THR A 115 -8.36 -3.57 -3.77
N ALA A 116 -8.03 -2.83 -2.70
CA ALA A 116 -8.67 -2.95 -1.40
C ALA A 116 -10.18 -2.72 -1.48
N GLY A 117 -10.61 -1.68 -2.20
CA GLY A 117 -12.02 -1.33 -2.36
C GLY A 117 -12.88 -2.41 -3.04
N LEU A 118 -12.27 -3.42 -3.69
CA LEU A 118 -12.99 -4.57 -4.21
C LEU A 118 -13.45 -5.51 -3.09
N PHE A 119 -12.68 -5.68 -2.01
CA PHE A 119 -12.99 -6.68 -0.98
C PHE A 119 -14.26 -6.39 -0.17
N PRO A 120 -14.58 -5.14 0.22
CA PRO A 120 -15.87 -4.79 0.79
C PRO A 120 -17.06 -5.19 -0.10
N LEU A 121 -16.86 -5.23 -1.42
CA LEU A 121 -17.87 -5.66 -2.39
C LEU A 121 -17.86 -7.18 -2.60
N ILE A 122 -16.69 -7.81 -2.65
CA ILE A 122 -16.54 -9.26 -2.86
C ILE A 122 -17.08 -10.07 -1.68
N HIS A 123 -16.86 -9.60 -0.44
CA HIS A 123 -17.19 -10.36 0.77
C HIS A 123 -18.67 -10.29 1.18
N VAL A 124 -19.47 -9.42 0.57
CA VAL A 124 -20.90 -9.29 0.89
C VAL A 124 -21.75 -10.25 0.07
N GLY A 125 -22.67 -10.97 0.74
CA GLY A 125 -23.51 -11.95 0.06
C GLY A 125 -24.51 -11.37 -0.95
N ARG A 126 -24.89 -10.09 -0.82
CA ARG A 126 -25.80 -9.40 -1.75
C ARG A 126 -25.15 -8.14 -2.30
N LEU A 127 -24.13 -8.35 -3.13
CA LEU A 127 -23.33 -7.29 -3.77
C LEU A 127 -24.18 -6.18 -4.39
N TRP A 128 -25.24 -6.53 -5.12
CA TRP A 128 -26.08 -5.57 -5.84
C TRP A 128 -26.77 -4.55 -4.94
N PHE A 129 -27.02 -4.87 -3.66
CA PHE A 129 -27.56 -3.91 -2.69
C PHE A 129 -26.47 -3.11 -1.99
N ALA A 130 -25.36 -3.76 -1.63
CA ALA A 130 -24.28 -3.16 -0.87
C ALA A 130 -23.71 -1.92 -1.56
N ALA A 131 -23.58 -1.96 -2.89
CA ALA A 131 -22.99 -0.87 -3.67
C ALA A 131 -23.68 0.49 -3.49
N TYR A 132 -24.99 0.53 -3.21
CA TYR A 132 -25.74 1.79 -3.09
C TYR A 132 -26.41 2.01 -1.72
N TRP A 133 -26.73 0.96 -0.96
CA TRP A 133 -27.31 1.12 0.39
C TRP A 133 -26.32 1.56 1.45
N MET A 134 -25.02 1.39 1.21
CA MET A 134 -23.98 1.92 2.10
C MET A 134 -23.75 3.43 1.90
N ALA A 135 -24.21 4.01 0.79
CA ALA A 135 -24.14 5.45 0.58
C ALA A 135 -25.32 6.15 1.29
N PRO A 136 -25.09 7.27 2.00
CA PRO A 136 -26.15 8.02 2.68
C PRO A 136 -26.97 8.84 1.68
N LEU A 137 -27.69 8.16 0.78
CA LEU A 137 -28.48 8.76 -0.27
C LEU A 137 -29.95 8.86 0.15
N PRO A 138 -30.62 10.02 -0.05
CA PRO A 138 -32.06 10.12 0.11
C PRO A 138 -32.76 9.08 -0.75
N ASN A 139 -33.69 8.33 -0.16
CA ASN A 139 -34.50 7.33 -0.84
C ASN A 139 -35.99 7.55 -0.56
N THR A 140 -36.84 6.89 -1.33
CA THR A 140 -38.30 6.99 -1.24
C THR A 140 -38.85 6.61 0.14
N ASN A 141 -38.11 5.80 0.89
CA ASN A 141 -38.52 5.28 2.20
C ASN A 141 -37.93 6.09 3.37
N ASN A 142 -37.18 7.17 3.09
CA ASN A 142 -36.44 7.98 4.07
C ASN A 142 -35.59 7.14 5.04
N LEU A 143 -35.02 6.04 4.54
CA LEU A 143 -34.12 5.15 5.30
C LEU A 143 -32.70 5.68 5.22
N TRP A 144 -31.97 5.60 6.34
CA TRP A 144 -30.59 6.05 6.44
C TRP A 144 -29.67 4.95 6.96
N VAL A 145 -28.38 5.11 6.68
CA VAL A 145 -27.34 4.21 7.18
C VAL A 145 -27.07 4.41 8.67
N ASN A 146 -26.56 3.37 9.33
CA ASN A 146 -26.12 3.46 10.72
C ASN A 146 -24.68 4.00 10.80
N PHE A 147 -24.53 5.24 11.29
CA PHE A 147 -23.23 5.88 11.47
C PHE A 147 -22.46 5.44 12.73
N ARG A 148 -22.94 4.46 13.49
CA ARG A 148 -22.21 3.89 14.64
C ARG A 148 -21.36 2.68 14.28
N SER A 149 -21.56 2.11 13.09
CA SER A 149 -20.82 0.93 12.66
C SER A 149 -19.45 1.33 12.10
N PRO A 150 -18.35 0.75 12.59
CA PRO A 150 -17.02 0.94 12.02
C PRO A 150 -16.94 0.62 10.52
N LEU A 151 -17.66 -0.40 10.05
CA LEU A 151 -17.79 -0.74 8.62
C LEU A 151 -18.36 0.41 7.77
N MET A 152 -19.23 1.25 8.34
CA MET A 152 -19.72 2.45 7.64
C MET A 152 -18.63 3.52 7.58
N TRP A 153 -17.84 3.67 8.64
CA TRP A 153 -16.70 4.58 8.67
C TRP A 153 -15.66 4.17 7.62
N ASP A 154 -15.46 2.88 7.39
CA ASP A 154 -14.60 2.34 6.35
C ASP A 154 -15.00 2.80 4.94
N VAL A 155 -16.30 2.81 4.64
CA VAL A 155 -16.81 3.32 3.35
C VAL A 155 -16.41 4.79 3.15
N PHE A 156 -16.56 5.63 4.18
CA PHE A 156 -16.13 7.03 4.11
C PHE A 156 -14.60 7.17 4.09
N ALA A 157 -13.89 6.42 4.91
CA ALA A 157 -12.44 6.47 5.02
C ALA A 157 -11.79 6.11 3.69
N ILE A 158 -12.18 4.99 3.06
CA ILE A 158 -11.59 4.53 1.81
C ILE A 158 -12.00 5.42 0.63
N SER A 159 -13.26 5.84 0.55
CA SER A 159 -13.70 6.73 -0.53
C SER A 159 -13.01 8.09 -0.48
N THR A 160 -12.88 8.68 0.70
CA THR A 160 -12.13 9.94 0.89
C THR A 160 -10.64 9.74 0.67
N TYR A 161 -10.07 8.63 1.15
CA TYR A 161 -8.66 8.30 0.96
C TYR A 161 -8.29 8.12 -0.52
N LEU A 162 -9.10 7.37 -1.27
CA LEU A 162 -8.92 7.19 -2.71
C LEU A 162 -9.03 8.53 -3.45
N THR A 163 -10.04 9.34 -3.11
CA THR A 163 -10.26 10.63 -3.76
C THR A 163 -9.10 11.59 -3.52
N VAL A 164 -8.67 11.75 -2.26
CA VAL A 164 -7.54 12.64 -1.91
C VAL A 164 -6.24 12.12 -2.50
N SER A 165 -5.99 10.80 -2.46
CA SER A 165 -4.78 10.21 -3.03
C SER A 165 -4.72 10.39 -4.55
N LEU A 166 -5.85 10.20 -5.25
CA LEU A 166 -5.94 10.38 -6.69
C LEU A 166 -5.74 11.85 -7.08
N LEU A 167 -6.36 12.79 -6.35
CA LEU A 167 -6.16 14.23 -6.57
C LEU A 167 -4.70 14.64 -6.31
N PHE A 168 -4.10 14.16 -5.22
CA PHE A 168 -2.72 14.47 -4.86
C PHE A 168 -1.72 13.94 -5.89
N TRP A 169 -1.84 12.65 -6.23
CA TRP A 169 -1.02 12.01 -7.25
C TRP A 169 -1.17 12.68 -8.62
N TYR A 170 -2.42 12.92 -9.05
CA TYR A 170 -2.70 13.56 -10.33
C TYR A 170 -2.17 14.99 -10.38
N MET A 171 -2.38 15.79 -9.33
CA MET A 171 -1.82 17.14 -9.24
C MET A 171 -0.31 17.11 -9.42
N GLY A 172 0.38 16.19 -8.74
CA GLY A 172 1.81 15.99 -8.92
C GLY A 172 2.17 15.67 -10.38
N LEU A 173 1.36 14.88 -11.09
CA LEU A 173 1.64 14.44 -12.47
C LEU A 173 1.51 15.56 -13.51
N VAL A 174 0.71 16.61 -13.26
CA VAL A 174 0.40 17.66 -14.26
C VAL A 174 1.65 18.26 -14.93
N PRO A 175 2.71 18.70 -14.20
CA PRO A 175 3.91 19.25 -14.83
C PRO A 175 4.72 18.20 -15.61
N ASP A 176 4.71 16.95 -15.15
CA ASP A 176 5.42 15.85 -15.80
C ASP A 176 4.73 15.45 -17.11
N LEU A 177 3.40 15.42 -17.14
CA LEU A 177 2.59 15.17 -18.33
C LEU A 177 2.76 16.26 -19.38
N ALA A 178 2.88 17.53 -18.95
CA ALA A 178 3.19 18.63 -19.84
C ALA A 178 4.57 18.46 -20.50
N SER A 179 5.56 17.99 -19.73
CA SER A 179 6.92 17.71 -20.25
C SER A 179 6.91 16.58 -21.29
N ILE A 180 6.06 15.56 -21.12
CA ILE A 180 5.86 14.48 -22.11
C ILE A 180 5.14 15.01 -23.35
N ARG A 181 4.06 15.77 -23.18
CA ARG A 181 3.27 16.38 -24.26
C ARG A 181 4.15 17.15 -25.24
N ASP A 182 5.11 17.92 -24.74
CA ASP A 182 5.95 18.78 -25.56
C ASP A 182 6.98 18.01 -26.39
N ARG A 183 7.21 16.73 -26.08
CA ARG A 183 8.20 15.87 -26.76
C ARG A 183 7.59 14.79 -27.65
N VAL A 184 6.34 14.40 -27.39
CA VAL A 184 5.65 13.37 -28.17
C VAL A 184 4.88 14.01 -29.34
N LYS A 185 4.76 13.28 -30.46
CA LYS A 185 4.03 13.70 -31.67
C LYS A 185 2.75 12.87 -31.90
N GLY A 186 1.85 13.38 -32.74
CA GLY A 186 0.63 12.69 -33.17
C GLY A 186 -0.44 12.57 -32.07
N PHE A 187 -1.21 11.47 -32.09
CA PHE A 187 -2.34 11.24 -31.17
C PHE A 187 -1.93 11.28 -29.69
N LYS A 188 -0.75 10.76 -29.35
CA LYS A 188 -0.24 10.79 -27.97
C LYS A 188 -0.09 12.22 -27.44
N ARG A 189 0.27 13.19 -28.29
CA ARG A 189 0.36 14.61 -27.90
C ARG A 189 -1.00 15.17 -27.49
N LEU A 190 -2.08 14.76 -28.17
CA LEU A 190 -3.45 15.16 -27.82
C LEU A 190 -3.83 14.61 -26.44
N VAL A 191 -3.58 13.31 -26.20
CA VAL A 191 -3.89 12.66 -24.91
C VAL A 191 -3.14 13.32 -23.75
N TYR A 192 -1.81 13.44 -23.84
CA TYR A 192 -1.03 14.14 -22.81
C TYR A 192 -1.36 15.64 -22.73
N GLY A 193 -1.81 16.24 -23.83
CA GLY A 193 -2.34 17.60 -23.88
C GLY A 193 -3.53 17.81 -22.97
N ILE A 194 -4.55 16.96 -23.13
CA ILE A 194 -5.76 16.97 -22.30
C ILE A 194 -5.40 16.69 -20.83
N MET A 195 -4.59 15.67 -20.57
CA MET A 195 -4.17 15.29 -19.21
C MET A 195 -3.26 16.32 -18.52
N SER A 196 -2.65 17.25 -19.26
CA SER A 196 -1.81 18.31 -18.69
C SER A 196 -2.57 19.56 -18.28
N PHE A 197 -3.90 19.63 -18.50
CA PHE A 197 -4.75 20.80 -18.24
C PHE A 197 -4.17 22.13 -18.75
N GLY A 198 -3.49 22.11 -19.90
CA GLY A 198 -2.88 23.31 -20.49
C GLY A 198 -1.73 23.90 -19.67
N TRP A 199 -1.05 23.10 -18.84
CA TRP A 199 0.11 23.53 -18.07
C TRP A 199 1.21 24.09 -18.97
N ARG A 200 1.70 25.28 -18.62
CA ARG A 200 2.76 26.03 -19.33
C ARG A 200 4.00 26.26 -18.47
N GLY A 201 3.91 26.06 -17.16
CA GLY A 201 5.02 26.28 -16.22
C GLY A 201 5.29 27.75 -15.91
N THR A 202 4.28 28.62 -15.95
CA THR A 202 4.44 30.04 -15.56
C THR A 202 4.69 30.17 -14.05
N ALA A 203 5.32 31.27 -13.62
CA ALA A 203 5.57 31.52 -12.19
C ALA A 203 4.28 31.49 -11.35
N ARG A 204 3.17 32.00 -11.90
CA ARG A 204 1.85 31.96 -11.24
C ARG A 204 1.34 30.52 -11.08
N GLN A 205 1.50 29.68 -12.11
CA GLN A 205 1.12 28.27 -12.04
C GLN A 205 1.95 27.51 -10.99
N TRP A 206 3.27 27.74 -10.95
CA TRP A 206 4.14 27.14 -9.94
C TRP A 206 3.80 27.56 -8.52
N HIS A 207 3.52 28.84 -8.29
CA HIS A 207 3.14 29.34 -6.97
C HIS A 207 1.86 28.67 -6.44
N HIS A 208 0.82 28.57 -7.27
CA HIS A 208 -0.41 27.87 -6.89
C HIS A 208 -0.22 26.36 -6.76
N TYR A 209 0.64 25.76 -7.60
CA TYR A 209 0.97 24.34 -7.51
C TYR A 209 1.66 24.00 -6.19
N GLU A 210 2.68 24.77 -5.78
CA GLU A 210 3.40 24.53 -4.52
C GLU A 210 2.46 24.70 -3.32
N ALA A 211 1.61 25.73 -3.33
CA ALA A 211 0.61 25.94 -2.28
C ALA A 211 -0.40 24.80 -2.19
N GLY A 212 -0.95 24.35 -3.33
CA GLY A 212 -1.92 23.25 -3.36
C GLY A 212 -1.32 21.89 -3.04
N TYR A 213 -0.11 21.60 -3.54
CA TYR A 213 0.61 20.37 -3.21
C TYR A 213 0.94 20.33 -1.71
N GLY A 214 1.38 21.46 -1.14
CA GLY A 214 1.62 21.58 0.30
C GLY A 214 0.36 21.40 1.14
N PHE A 215 -0.77 21.99 0.72
CA PHE A 215 -2.06 21.81 1.37
C PHE A 215 -2.52 20.34 1.34
N LEU A 216 -2.46 19.69 0.18
CA LEU A 216 -2.85 18.29 0.06
C LEU A 216 -1.92 17.35 0.83
N ALA A 217 -0.62 17.63 0.90
CA ALA A 217 0.31 16.87 1.75
C ALA A 217 -0.03 17.01 3.24
N ALA A 218 -0.38 18.23 3.68
CA ALA A 218 -0.83 18.48 5.05
C ALA A 218 -2.17 17.78 5.36
N LEU A 219 -3.10 17.74 4.41
CA LEU A 219 -4.39 17.05 4.55
C LEU A 219 -4.25 15.52 4.52
N ALA A 220 -3.40 15.00 3.64
CA ALA A 220 -3.19 13.56 3.47
C ALA A 220 -2.55 12.93 4.72
N THR A 221 -1.73 13.68 5.48
CA THR A 221 -1.02 13.14 6.64
C THR A 221 -1.96 12.67 7.75
N PRO A 222 -2.91 13.48 8.28
CA PRO A 222 -3.93 13.00 9.21
C PRO A 222 -4.82 11.91 8.61
N LEU A 223 -5.14 12.01 7.31
CA LEU A 223 -5.99 11.05 6.63
C LEU A 223 -5.37 9.65 6.59
N VAL A 224 -4.06 9.55 6.33
CA VAL A 224 -3.33 8.28 6.34
C VAL A 224 -3.38 7.63 7.72
N LEU A 225 -3.21 8.43 8.78
CA LEU A 225 -3.26 7.93 10.15
C LEU A 225 -4.69 7.53 10.54
N SER A 226 -5.70 8.31 10.15
CA SER A 226 -7.09 8.05 10.52
C SER A 226 -7.68 6.87 9.77
N VAL A 227 -7.44 6.72 8.46
CA VAL A 227 -8.05 5.66 7.64
C VAL A 227 -7.65 4.28 8.15
N HIS A 228 -6.37 4.03 8.38
CA HIS A 228 -5.93 2.74 8.87
C HIS A 228 -6.29 2.52 10.35
N SER A 229 -6.46 3.60 11.12
CA SER A 229 -7.04 3.54 12.46
C SER A 229 -8.52 3.14 12.44
N ILE A 230 -9.29 3.66 11.48
CA ILE A 230 -10.71 3.30 11.30
C ILE A 230 -10.84 1.81 10.94
N VAL A 231 -10.01 1.32 10.00
CA VAL A 231 -9.96 -0.12 9.67
C VAL A 231 -9.57 -0.95 10.90
N SER A 232 -8.69 -0.44 11.78
CA SER A 232 -8.37 -1.14 13.03
C SER A 232 -9.53 -1.16 14.04
N TRP A 233 -10.43 -0.16 13.99
CA TRP A 233 -11.59 -0.06 14.86
C TRP A 233 -12.67 -1.08 14.53
N ASP A 234 -12.68 -1.64 13.30
CA ASP A 234 -13.52 -2.81 12.98
C ASP A 234 -13.27 -3.97 13.95
N PHE A 235 -12.03 -4.13 14.39
CA PHE A 235 -11.64 -5.14 15.38
C PHE A 235 -11.72 -4.58 16.80
N ALA A 236 -11.07 -3.44 17.05
CA ALA A 236 -10.89 -2.91 18.41
C ALA A 236 -12.20 -2.53 19.13
N MET A 237 -13.24 -2.17 18.38
CA MET A 237 -14.56 -1.85 18.94
C MET A 237 -15.41 -3.10 19.22
N SER A 238 -14.98 -4.28 18.76
CA SER A 238 -15.61 -5.54 19.11
C SER A 238 -15.32 -5.90 20.57
N ILE A 239 -16.19 -6.73 21.16
CA ILE A 239 -16.00 -7.33 22.49
C ILE A 239 -15.18 -8.63 22.42
N GLN A 240 -14.79 -9.06 21.22
CA GLN A 240 -14.08 -10.32 21.01
C GLN A 240 -12.71 -10.29 21.70
N PRO A 241 -12.33 -11.34 22.47
CA PRO A 241 -11.04 -11.34 23.12
C PRO A 241 -9.91 -11.43 22.10
N GLY A 242 -8.80 -10.74 22.40
CA GLY A 242 -7.70 -10.56 21.45
C GLY A 242 -7.98 -9.57 20.31
N TRP A 243 -9.19 -9.00 20.21
CA TRP A 243 -9.50 -7.83 19.37
C TRP A 243 -9.73 -6.58 20.20
N HIS A 244 -10.40 -6.70 21.36
CA HIS A 244 -10.75 -5.57 22.21
C HIS A 244 -9.52 -4.97 22.91
N THR A 245 -8.76 -4.14 22.18
CA THR A 245 -7.56 -3.49 22.70
C THR A 245 -7.39 -2.07 22.16
N THR A 246 -6.76 -1.22 22.98
CA THR A 246 -6.57 0.20 22.67
C THR A 246 -5.32 0.48 21.86
N ILE A 247 -4.39 -0.47 21.75
CA ILE A 247 -3.14 -0.30 21.00
C ILE A 247 -3.31 -0.51 19.49
N PHE A 248 -4.41 -1.13 19.05
CA PHE A 248 -4.63 -1.47 17.64
C PHE A 248 -4.50 -0.30 16.67
N PRO A 249 -5.08 0.89 16.89
CA PRO A 249 -4.95 1.99 15.93
C PRO A 249 -3.49 2.39 15.60
N PRO A 250 -2.63 2.76 16.57
CA PRO A 250 -1.25 3.08 16.27
C PRO A 250 -0.43 1.87 15.80
N TYR A 251 -0.72 0.67 16.29
CA TYR A 251 -0.04 -0.57 15.88
C TYR A 251 -0.35 -0.93 14.43
N PHE A 252 -1.61 -0.92 14.02
CA PHE A 252 -2.04 -1.19 12.66
C PHE A 252 -1.39 -0.20 11.71
N VAL A 253 -1.33 1.09 12.06
CA VAL A 253 -0.65 2.12 11.27
C VAL A 253 0.84 1.80 11.12
N ALA A 254 1.53 1.41 12.19
CA ALA A 254 2.93 1.00 12.10
C ALA A 254 3.13 -0.22 11.17
N GLY A 255 2.23 -1.21 11.24
CA GLY A 255 2.20 -2.36 10.34
C GLY A 255 1.91 -2.00 8.87
N ALA A 256 1.03 -1.02 8.63
CA ALA A 256 0.77 -0.50 7.28
C ALA A 256 2.02 0.16 6.68
N ILE A 257 2.75 0.93 7.48
CA ILE A 257 4.01 1.54 7.04
C ILE A 257 5.07 0.46 6.79
N LEU A 258 5.15 -0.57 7.64
CA LEU A 258 6.06 -1.71 7.47
C LEU A 258 5.82 -2.46 6.16
N SER A 259 4.61 -2.99 5.96
CA SER A 259 4.22 -3.69 4.73
C SER A 259 4.35 -2.81 3.49
N GLY A 260 3.86 -1.58 3.54
CA GLY A 260 3.92 -0.72 2.37
C GLY A 260 5.35 -0.29 2.00
N CYS A 261 6.23 -0.01 2.97
CA CYS A 261 7.64 0.32 2.65
C CYS A 261 8.39 -0.89 2.08
N ALA A 262 8.12 -2.08 2.62
CA ALA A 262 8.62 -3.34 2.05
C ALA A 262 8.11 -3.54 0.62
N MET A 263 6.82 -3.30 0.38
CA MET A 263 6.22 -3.36 -0.97
C MET A 263 6.88 -2.36 -1.93
N VAL A 264 7.05 -1.09 -1.55
CA VAL A 264 7.76 -0.09 -2.37
C VAL A 264 9.14 -0.60 -2.79
N TYR A 265 9.91 -1.18 -1.86
CA TYR A 265 11.21 -1.77 -2.19
C TYR A 265 11.08 -2.91 -3.22
N THR A 266 10.14 -3.84 -3.01
CA THR A 266 9.92 -4.97 -3.91
C THR A 266 9.44 -4.56 -5.30
N LEU A 267 8.80 -3.40 -5.44
CA LEU A 267 8.38 -2.85 -6.74
C LEU A 267 9.51 -2.08 -7.43
N LEU A 268 10.23 -1.24 -6.69
CA LEU A 268 11.28 -0.39 -7.24
C LEU A 268 12.45 -1.19 -7.81
N VAL A 269 12.87 -2.28 -7.16
CA VAL A 269 14.06 -3.04 -7.58
C VAL A 269 13.90 -3.67 -8.97
N PRO A 270 12.80 -4.40 -9.28
CA PRO A 270 12.56 -4.92 -10.63
C PRO A 270 12.33 -3.80 -11.65
N ILE A 271 11.54 -2.78 -11.32
CA ILE A 271 11.24 -1.65 -12.22
C ILE A 271 12.51 -0.91 -12.61
N ARG A 272 13.42 -0.71 -11.64
CA ARG A 272 14.72 -0.09 -11.86
C ARG A 272 15.47 -0.75 -13.01
N LYS A 273 15.42 -2.08 -13.11
CA LYS A 273 16.04 -2.86 -14.20
C LYS A 273 15.19 -2.90 -15.47
N MET A 274 13.87 -3.10 -15.36
CA MET A 274 12.97 -3.22 -16.52
C MET A 274 12.97 -1.97 -17.40
N PHE A 275 13.12 -0.80 -16.77
CA PHE A 275 13.07 0.51 -17.42
C PHE A 275 14.40 1.29 -17.37
N ARG A 276 15.50 0.65 -16.92
CA ARG A 276 16.87 1.22 -16.93
C ARG A 276 17.02 2.51 -16.11
N PHE A 277 16.40 2.54 -14.93
CA PHE A 277 16.40 3.68 -14.01
C PHE A 277 17.57 3.69 -13.02
N GLU A 278 18.60 2.87 -13.20
CA GLU A 278 19.72 2.75 -12.25
C GLU A 278 20.43 4.08 -11.99
N GLY A 279 20.45 4.98 -12.99
CA GLY A 279 21.06 6.30 -12.89
C GLY A 279 20.23 7.33 -12.11
N PHE A 280 18.93 7.08 -11.88
CA PHE A 280 18.03 7.97 -11.16
C PHE A 280 17.70 7.42 -9.77
N ILE A 281 17.30 6.14 -9.70
CA ILE A 281 17.07 5.41 -8.44
C ILE A 281 18.39 4.78 -8.03
N LYS A 282 19.19 5.54 -7.26
CA LYS A 282 20.45 5.06 -6.68
C LYS A 282 20.25 4.18 -5.45
N GLU A 283 21.30 3.46 -5.08
CA GLU A 283 21.34 2.56 -3.92
C GLU A 283 21.08 3.30 -2.60
N GLU A 284 21.46 4.57 -2.49
CA GLU A 284 21.19 5.41 -1.32
C GLU A 284 19.68 5.58 -1.05
N HIS A 285 18.87 5.70 -2.12
CA HIS A 285 17.41 5.79 -1.98
C HIS A 285 16.81 4.45 -1.54
N LEU A 286 17.33 3.34 -2.08
CA LEU A 286 16.93 1.99 -1.71
C LEU A 286 17.30 1.69 -0.24
N GLU A 287 18.49 2.12 0.20
CA GLU A 287 18.93 2.00 1.60
C GLU A 287 18.01 2.79 2.54
N SER A 288 17.62 4.01 2.16
CA SER A 288 16.68 4.83 2.95
C SER A 288 15.32 4.16 3.13
N CYS A 289 14.78 3.52 2.08
CA CYS A 289 13.54 2.74 2.18
C CYS A 289 13.67 1.58 3.18
N ILE A 290 14.80 0.85 3.14
CA ILE A 290 15.04 -0.25 4.08
C ILE A 290 15.20 0.27 5.52
N LYS A 291 15.88 1.39 5.75
CA LYS A 291 16.00 1.99 7.09
C LYS A 291 14.63 2.33 7.69
N LEU A 292 13.72 2.87 6.88
CA LEU A 292 12.36 3.15 7.30
C LEU A 292 11.60 1.86 7.63
N THR A 293 11.75 0.82 6.81
CA THR A 293 11.16 -0.52 7.04
C THR A 293 11.71 -1.19 8.30
N LEU A 294 13.00 -1.06 8.57
CA LEU A 294 13.64 -1.57 9.78
C LEU A 294 13.10 -0.88 11.04
N LEU A 295 12.97 0.46 11.01
CA LEU A 295 12.41 1.22 12.12
C LEU A 295 11.00 0.75 12.45
N THR A 296 10.12 0.63 11.44
CA THR A 296 8.74 0.20 11.69
C THR A 296 8.63 -1.27 12.10
N SER A 297 9.50 -2.15 11.59
CA SER A 297 9.62 -3.53 12.08
C SER A 297 9.92 -3.59 13.58
N THR A 298 10.84 -2.75 14.07
CA THR A 298 11.14 -2.71 15.52
C THR A 298 9.97 -2.17 16.36
N LEU A 299 9.18 -1.23 15.82
CA LEU A 299 7.97 -0.73 16.49
C LEU A 299 6.87 -1.80 16.55
N VAL A 300 6.68 -2.55 15.46
CA VAL A 300 5.73 -3.67 15.41
C VAL A 300 6.16 -4.77 16.38
N PHE A 301 7.46 -5.10 16.43
CA PHE A 301 7.98 -6.07 17.40
C PHE A 301 7.74 -5.64 18.84
N TYR A 302 7.93 -4.35 19.14
CA TYR A 302 7.58 -3.78 20.44
C TYR A 302 6.08 -3.94 20.75
N ALA A 303 5.20 -3.65 19.79
CA ALA A 303 3.75 -3.80 19.97
C ALA A 303 3.36 -5.25 20.29
N TYR A 304 3.90 -6.24 19.55
CA TYR A 304 3.65 -7.65 19.83
C TYR A 304 4.06 -8.04 21.26
N ALA A 305 5.24 -7.59 21.70
CA ALA A 305 5.73 -7.87 23.05
C ALA A 305 4.82 -7.26 24.13
N ILE A 306 4.35 -6.03 23.90
CA ILE A 306 3.42 -5.34 24.81
C ILE A 306 2.06 -6.05 24.85
N GLU A 307 1.53 -6.52 23.73
CA GLU A 307 0.25 -7.24 23.72
C GLU A 307 0.31 -8.53 24.54
N PHE A 308 1.37 -9.33 24.36
CA PHE A 308 1.58 -10.53 25.19
C PHE A 308 1.75 -10.19 26.68
N LEU A 309 2.50 -9.13 26.98
CA LEU A 309 2.71 -8.67 28.36
C LEU A 309 1.40 -8.21 28.99
N VAL A 310 0.58 -7.43 28.28
CA VAL A 310 -0.68 -6.88 28.78
C VAL A 310 -1.74 -7.98 28.90
N ALA A 311 -1.78 -8.94 27.98
CA ALA A 311 -2.67 -10.10 28.09
C ALA A 311 -2.39 -10.92 29.36
N TRP A 312 -1.10 -11.13 29.68
CA TRP A 312 -0.70 -11.77 30.94
C TRP A 312 -1.01 -10.88 32.16
N TYR A 313 -0.67 -9.59 32.07
CA TYR A 313 -0.84 -8.62 33.17
C TYR A 313 -2.32 -8.35 33.52
N SER A 314 -3.22 -8.42 32.54
CA SER A 314 -4.66 -8.18 32.73
C SER A 314 -5.31 -9.19 33.68
N GLY A 315 -4.74 -10.39 33.86
CA GLY A 315 -5.34 -11.46 34.65
C GLY A 315 -6.67 -12.00 34.11
N ASN A 316 -7.11 -11.57 32.91
CA ASN A 316 -8.33 -12.07 32.28
C ASN A 316 -8.05 -13.44 31.65
N PRO A 317 -8.75 -14.51 32.08
CA PRO A 317 -8.49 -15.86 31.59
C PRO A 317 -8.76 -16.02 30.09
N TYR A 318 -9.72 -15.29 29.53
CA TYR A 318 -10.05 -15.38 28.10
C TYR A 318 -8.99 -14.74 27.21
N GLU A 319 -8.53 -13.54 27.59
CA GLU A 319 -7.44 -12.85 26.89
C GLU A 319 -6.15 -13.69 26.92
N TRP A 320 -5.74 -14.13 28.11
CA TRP A 320 -4.52 -14.94 28.24
C TRP A 320 -4.61 -16.25 27.46
N ALA A 321 -5.77 -16.92 27.48
CA ALA A 321 -5.97 -18.16 26.74
C ALA A 321 -5.76 -17.99 25.23
N ILE A 322 -6.29 -16.93 24.62
CA ILE A 322 -6.09 -16.68 23.18
C ILE A 322 -4.62 -16.45 22.85
N PHE A 323 -3.90 -15.65 23.64
CA PHE A 323 -2.47 -15.40 23.40
C PHE A 323 -1.61 -16.66 23.56
N VAL A 324 -1.91 -17.52 24.53
CA VAL A 324 -1.26 -18.83 24.68
C VAL A 324 -1.55 -19.73 23.47
N LYS A 325 -2.80 -19.77 23.01
CA LYS A 325 -3.21 -20.59 21.86
C LYS A 325 -2.67 -20.05 20.54
N ARG A 326 -2.45 -18.74 20.39
CA ARG A 326 -1.69 -18.18 19.27
C ARG A 326 -0.27 -18.75 19.23
N ALA A 327 0.38 -18.94 20.38
CA ALA A 327 1.76 -19.43 20.45
C ALA A 327 1.91 -20.96 20.34
N VAL A 328 0.95 -21.75 20.87
CA VAL A 328 1.09 -23.21 21.02
C VAL A 328 -0.09 -24.00 20.44
N GLY A 329 -1.19 -23.34 20.08
CA GLY A 329 -2.41 -23.97 19.57
C GLY A 329 -2.35 -24.38 18.10
N PRO A 330 -3.50 -24.78 17.51
CA PRO A 330 -3.57 -25.30 16.14
C PRO A 330 -3.04 -24.33 15.07
N TYR A 331 -3.20 -23.02 15.31
CA TYR A 331 -2.76 -21.95 14.40
C TYR A 331 -1.35 -21.42 14.73
N ALA A 332 -0.59 -22.08 15.62
CA ALA A 332 0.74 -21.62 16.05
C ALA A 332 1.73 -21.46 14.89
N PHE A 333 1.63 -22.30 13.85
CA PHE A 333 2.48 -22.17 12.67
C PHE A 333 2.39 -20.77 12.06
N TYR A 334 1.17 -20.25 11.87
CA TYR A 334 0.94 -18.93 11.28
C TYR A 334 1.45 -17.81 12.18
N PHE A 335 1.31 -17.96 13.50
CA PHE A 335 1.85 -17.02 14.48
C PHE A 335 3.38 -16.94 14.42
N TRP A 336 4.06 -18.08 14.43
CA TRP A 336 5.52 -18.09 14.39
C TRP A 336 6.06 -17.59 13.05
N VAL A 337 5.42 -17.94 11.93
CA VAL A 337 5.78 -17.39 10.60
C VAL A 337 5.71 -15.86 10.62
N MET A 338 4.62 -15.28 11.16
CA MET A 338 4.48 -13.84 11.33
C MET A 338 5.62 -13.25 12.17
N VAL A 339 5.93 -13.82 13.35
CA VAL A 339 6.99 -13.31 14.24
C VAL A 339 8.37 -13.37 13.57
N PHE A 340 8.72 -14.48 12.93
CA PHE A 340 10.01 -14.60 12.24
C PHE A 340 10.12 -13.59 11.09
N CYS A 341 9.08 -13.46 10.27
CA CYS A 341 9.05 -12.59 9.09
C CYS A 341 9.06 -11.09 9.45
N ASN A 342 8.27 -10.68 10.45
CA ASN A 342 8.12 -9.26 10.78
C ASN A 342 9.13 -8.77 11.82
N CYS A 343 9.63 -9.64 12.69
CA CYS A 343 10.50 -9.24 13.81
C CYS A 343 11.93 -9.74 13.63
N ILE A 344 12.15 -11.00 13.25
CA ILE A 344 13.50 -11.58 13.29
C ILE A 344 14.30 -11.30 12.01
N PHE A 345 13.74 -11.58 10.84
CA PHE A 345 14.44 -11.36 9.57
C PHE A 345 14.84 -9.91 9.31
N PRO A 346 14.01 -8.88 9.61
CA PRO A 346 14.39 -7.49 9.40
C PRO A 346 15.58 -7.04 10.22
N LEU A 347 15.87 -7.67 11.38
CA LEU A 347 17.04 -7.33 12.21
C LEU A 347 18.37 -7.51 11.48
N ILE A 348 18.41 -8.35 10.45
CA ILE A 348 19.60 -8.51 9.58
C ILE A 348 20.00 -7.16 8.95
N TRP A 349 19.04 -6.25 8.73
CA TRP A 349 19.30 -4.91 8.17
C TRP A 349 20.01 -3.94 9.12
N TRP A 350 20.21 -4.28 10.39
CA TRP A 350 21.13 -3.53 11.26
C TRP A 350 22.56 -3.55 10.70
N SER A 351 22.96 -4.67 10.06
CA SER A 351 24.22 -4.74 9.34
C SER A 351 24.16 -3.99 8.01
N LYS A 352 25.00 -2.94 7.87
CA LYS A 352 25.11 -2.15 6.62
C LYS A 352 25.44 -3.02 5.40
N LYS A 353 26.26 -4.07 5.58
CA LYS A 353 26.63 -5.00 4.51
C LYS A 353 25.41 -5.75 3.96
N MET A 354 24.52 -6.21 4.86
CA MET A 354 23.33 -6.95 4.47
C MET A 354 22.26 -6.03 3.89
N ARG A 355 22.08 -4.85 4.49
CA ARG A 355 21.15 -3.82 3.99
C ARG A 355 21.46 -3.38 2.57
N ASN A 356 22.74 -3.24 2.22
CA ASN A 356 23.14 -2.79 0.88
C ASN A 356 23.17 -3.93 -0.16
N ASN A 357 22.98 -5.18 0.26
CA ASN A 357 22.85 -6.30 -0.67
C ASN A 357 21.41 -6.38 -1.19
N ILE A 358 21.22 -6.02 -2.46
CA ILE A 358 19.90 -5.96 -3.11
C ILE A 358 19.17 -7.31 -3.04
N ALA A 359 19.87 -8.44 -3.20
CA ALA A 359 19.23 -9.76 -3.20
C ALA A 359 18.71 -10.13 -1.81
N VAL A 360 19.52 -9.91 -0.78
CA VAL A 360 19.13 -10.15 0.62
C VAL A 360 17.98 -9.24 1.01
N SER A 361 18.08 -7.94 0.70
CA SER A 361 17.04 -6.97 1.04
C SER A 361 15.73 -7.22 0.29
N MET A 362 15.79 -7.69 -0.96
CA MET A 362 14.60 -8.12 -1.70
C MET A 362 13.93 -9.32 -1.04
N PHE A 363 14.73 -10.34 -0.66
CA PHE A 363 14.22 -11.53 0.01
C PHE A 363 13.54 -11.18 1.36
N VAL A 364 14.21 -10.39 2.20
CA VAL A 364 13.64 -9.97 3.49
C VAL A 364 12.40 -9.08 3.30
N ALA A 365 12.38 -8.19 2.31
CA ALA A 365 11.19 -7.36 2.04
C ALA A 365 9.98 -8.19 1.58
N ILE A 366 10.20 -9.25 0.79
CA ILE A 366 9.13 -10.19 0.42
C ILE A 366 8.63 -10.93 1.68
N LEU A 367 9.54 -11.42 2.53
CA LEU A 367 9.17 -12.07 3.78
C LEU A 367 8.36 -11.16 4.70
N VAL A 368 8.74 -9.88 4.83
CA VAL A 368 7.96 -8.90 5.61
C VAL A 368 6.54 -8.78 5.07
N ASN A 369 6.34 -8.71 3.74
CA ASN A 369 4.99 -8.65 3.18
C ASN A 369 4.18 -9.91 3.48
N VAL A 370 4.80 -11.10 3.39
CA VAL A 370 4.16 -12.37 3.75
C VAL A 370 3.82 -12.40 5.24
N GLY A 371 4.74 -11.97 6.11
CA GLY A 371 4.54 -11.88 7.55
C GLY A 371 3.43 -10.91 7.93
N MET A 372 3.33 -9.76 7.26
CA MET A 372 2.27 -8.78 7.45
C MET A 372 0.90 -9.28 6.98
N TRP A 373 0.85 -10.13 5.96
CA TRP A 373 -0.39 -10.82 5.59
C TRP A 373 -0.81 -11.81 6.69
N PHE A 374 0.14 -12.63 7.18
CA PHE A 374 -0.12 -13.54 8.31
C PHE A 374 -0.44 -12.81 9.62
N GLU A 375 0.05 -11.59 9.82
CA GLU A 375 -0.34 -10.75 10.95
C GLU A 375 -1.85 -10.51 10.95
N ARG A 376 -2.40 -10.05 9.82
CA ARG A 376 -3.84 -9.81 9.68
C ARG A 376 -4.62 -11.11 9.78
N TYR A 377 -4.13 -12.17 9.13
CA TYR A 377 -4.75 -13.50 9.19
C TYR A 377 -4.83 -14.01 10.63
N ASN A 378 -3.74 -13.91 11.39
CA ASN A 378 -3.70 -14.35 12.78
C ASN A 378 -4.63 -13.54 13.65
N ILE A 379 -4.60 -12.20 13.56
CA ILE A 379 -5.51 -11.36 14.37
C ILE A 379 -6.96 -11.77 14.12
N ILE A 380 -7.36 -11.94 12.86
CA ILE A 380 -8.74 -12.24 12.50
C ILE A 380 -9.11 -13.68 12.90
N VAL A 381 -8.40 -14.67 12.36
CA VAL A 381 -8.80 -16.08 12.46
C VAL A 381 -8.57 -16.62 13.87
N SER A 382 -7.39 -16.39 14.48
CA SER A 382 -7.08 -16.98 15.79
C SER A 382 -8.00 -16.48 16.90
N SER A 383 -8.55 -15.27 16.77
CA SER A 383 -9.52 -14.73 17.71
C SER A 383 -10.94 -15.18 17.44
N LEU A 384 -11.30 -15.59 16.21
CA LEU A 384 -12.66 -16.02 15.87
C LEU A 384 -12.88 -17.53 16.03
N VAL A 385 -11.86 -18.35 15.77
CA VAL A 385 -11.94 -19.81 15.84
C VAL A 385 -12.36 -20.27 17.24
N GLU A 386 -11.86 -19.59 18.26
CA GLU A 386 -12.17 -19.89 19.66
C GLU A 386 -12.51 -18.60 20.40
N ASP A 387 -13.78 -18.48 20.78
CA ASP A 387 -14.34 -17.35 21.49
C ASP A 387 -14.64 -17.70 22.96
N PHE A 388 -15.51 -16.92 23.59
CA PHE A 388 -15.92 -17.12 24.98
C PHE A 388 -16.56 -18.48 25.27
N ILE A 389 -17.24 -19.10 24.29
CA ILE A 389 -18.08 -20.28 24.53
C ILE A 389 -17.44 -21.50 23.87
N PRO A 390 -16.99 -22.51 24.63
CA PRO A 390 -16.36 -23.70 24.06
C PRO A 390 -17.22 -24.48 23.05
N GLY A 391 -18.54 -24.38 23.15
CA GLY A 391 -19.48 -25.03 22.23
C GLY A 391 -19.57 -24.39 20.83
N SER A 392 -19.11 -23.14 20.66
CA SER A 392 -19.05 -22.45 19.36
C SER A 392 -17.70 -22.56 18.67
N TRP A 393 -16.70 -23.18 19.30
CA TRP A 393 -15.37 -23.31 18.72
C TRP A 393 -15.43 -24.08 17.39
N GLY A 394 -14.69 -23.59 16.41
CA GLY A 394 -14.69 -24.15 15.06
C GLY A 394 -13.29 -24.22 14.48
N HIS A 395 -13.22 -24.42 13.16
CA HIS A 395 -11.97 -24.45 12.43
C HIS A 395 -12.18 -23.77 11.08
N TYR A 396 -11.24 -22.92 10.67
CA TYR A 396 -11.28 -22.25 9.37
C TYR A 396 -10.08 -22.64 8.53
N GLU A 397 -10.36 -23.04 7.28
CA GLU A 397 -9.37 -23.22 6.22
C GLU A 397 -9.82 -22.44 4.99
N PRO A 398 -8.93 -21.64 4.37
CA PRO A 398 -9.25 -20.94 3.15
C PRO A 398 -9.62 -21.91 2.02
N SER A 399 -10.75 -21.64 1.38
CA SER A 399 -11.13 -22.32 0.14
C SER A 399 -10.20 -21.97 -1.02
N TRP A 400 -10.18 -22.81 -2.04
CA TRP A 400 -9.44 -22.51 -3.28
C TRP A 400 -9.97 -21.25 -3.99
N ILE A 401 -11.23 -20.88 -3.76
CA ILE A 401 -11.85 -19.67 -4.32
C ILE A 401 -11.29 -18.43 -3.64
N GLU A 402 -11.20 -18.43 -2.31
CA GLU A 402 -10.58 -17.35 -1.56
C GLU A 402 -9.14 -17.12 -2.01
N ILE A 403 -8.36 -18.20 -2.11
CA ILE A 403 -6.97 -18.16 -2.58
C ILE A 403 -6.89 -17.64 -4.03
N GLY A 404 -7.80 -18.09 -4.91
CA GLY A 404 -7.88 -17.63 -6.30
C GLY A 404 -8.17 -16.14 -6.42
N ILE A 405 -9.05 -15.60 -5.56
CA ILE A 405 -9.35 -14.17 -5.47
C ILE A 405 -8.15 -13.39 -4.90
N THR A 406 -7.45 -13.93 -3.90
CA THR A 406 -6.20 -13.33 -3.39
C THR A 406 -5.16 -13.18 -4.49
N PHE A 407 -4.87 -14.25 -5.26
CA PHE A 407 -3.96 -14.15 -6.41
C PHE A 407 -4.48 -13.17 -7.48
N GLY A 408 -5.80 -13.17 -7.71
CA GLY A 408 -6.47 -12.21 -8.56
C GLY A 408 -6.25 -10.75 -8.16
N SER A 409 -6.24 -10.47 -6.86
CA SER A 409 -6.00 -9.13 -6.33
C SER A 409 -4.57 -8.65 -6.60
N PHE A 410 -3.56 -9.51 -6.44
CA PHE A 410 -2.18 -9.21 -6.86
C PHE A 410 -2.09 -9.01 -8.37
N GLY A 411 -2.76 -9.85 -9.16
CA GLY A 411 -2.88 -9.68 -10.60
C GLY A 411 -3.45 -8.31 -10.99
N TRP A 412 -4.55 -7.90 -10.33
CA TRP A 412 -5.22 -6.62 -10.56
C TRP A 412 -4.32 -5.44 -10.23
N PHE A 413 -3.64 -5.49 -9.08
CA PHE A 413 -2.67 -4.49 -8.68
C PHE A 413 -1.53 -4.36 -9.70
N PHE A 414 -0.86 -5.47 -10.05
CA PHE A 414 0.26 -5.46 -10.99
C PHE A 414 -0.17 -5.08 -12.40
N PHE A 415 -1.37 -5.45 -12.82
CA PHE A 415 -1.93 -5.06 -14.12
C PHE A 415 -1.96 -3.54 -14.27
N TRP A 416 -2.58 -2.83 -13.32
CA TRP A 416 -2.67 -1.37 -13.35
C TRP A 416 -1.32 -0.70 -13.11
N PHE A 417 -0.54 -1.21 -12.17
CA PHE A 417 0.76 -0.63 -11.82
C PHE A 417 1.77 -0.74 -12.98
N LEU A 418 1.82 -1.87 -13.70
CA LEU A 418 2.70 -2.04 -14.87
C LEU A 418 2.26 -1.15 -16.04
N ILE A 419 0.94 -1.02 -16.27
CA ILE A 419 0.39 -0.05 -17.25
C ILE A 419 0.86 1.36 -16.89
N PHE A 420 0.73 1.76 -15.62
CA PHE A 420 1.23 3.05 -15.16
C PHE A 420 2.73 3.22 -15.46
N CYS A 421 3.56 2.24 -15.11
CA CYS A 421 5.00 2.29 -15.33
C CYS A 421 5.37 2.49 -16.82
N LYS A 422 4.55 1.97 -17.73
CA LYS A 422 4.78 2.07 -19.17
C LYS A 422 4.35 3.40 -19.78
N PHE A 423 3.25 3.99 -19.30
CA PHE A 423 2.64 5.18 -19.92
C PHE A 423 2.91 6.49 -19.18
N PHE A 424 3.35 6.41 -17.92
CA PHE A 424 3.58 7.54 -17.05
C PHE A 424 5.00 7.53 -16.49
N PRO A 425 5.54 8.69 -16.08
CA PRO A 425 6.86 8.77 -15.49
C PRO A 425 6.82 8.21 -14.07
N ILE A 426 7.68 7.23 -13.77
CA ILE A 426 7.78 6.61 -12.43
C ILE A 426 8.55 7.50 -11.46
N VAL A 427 9.43 8.34 -11.99
CA VAL A 427 10.22 9.32 -11.24
C VAL A 427 9.71 10.71 -11.61
N SER A 428 9.45 11.56 -10.61
CA SER A 428 9.01 12.93 -10.88
C SER A 428 10.13 13.73 -11.56
N MET A 429 9.89 14.27 -12.75
CA MET A 429 10.87 15.08 -13.46
C MET A 429 10.96 16.48 -12.84
N SER A 430 9.83 17.06 -12.44
CA SER A 430 9.77 18.37 -11.81
C SER A 430 10.53 18.41 -10.48
N GLU A 431 10.25 17.47 -9.58
CA GLU A 431 10.86 17.45 -8.24
C GLU A 431 12.34 17.06 -8.27
N LEU A 432 12.72 16.17 -9.19
CA LEU A 432 14.11 15.76 -9.32
C LEU A 432 15.01 16.91 -9.76
N LYS A 433 14.54 17.76 -10.69
CA LYS A 433 15.28 18.94 -11.14
C LYS A 433 15.51 19.98 -10.04
N LEU A 434 14.68 20.02 -9.01
CA LEU A 434 14.85 20.95 -7.88
C LEU A 434 16.04 20.57 -6.99
N ILE A 435 16.40 19.29 -6.93
CA ILE A 435 17.47 18.78 -6.07
C ILE A 435 18.77 18.47 -6.83
N MET A 436 18.73 18.51 -8.17
CA MET A 436 19.92 18.33 -9.00
C MET A 436 20.73 19.62 -9.12
N PRO A 437 22.05 19.53 -9.35
CA PRO A 437 22.90 20.70 -9.55
C PRO A 437 22.35 21.55 -10.70
N LYS A 438 22.07 22.83 -10.42
CA LYS A 438 21.66 23.77 -11.46
C LYS A 438 22.83 23.96 -12.42
N PRO A 439 22.60 24.01 -13.75
CA PRO A 439 23.65 24.36 -14.69
C PRO A 439 24.15 25.76 -14.30
N LEU A 440 25.39 25.83 -13.80
CA LEU A 440 26.08 27.10 -13.67
C LEU A 440 26.14 27.69 -15.07
N SER A 441 25.75 28.96 -15.23
CA SER A 441 25.98 29.69 -16.47
C SER A 441 27.43 29.42 -16.91
N PRO A 442 27.68 28.94 -18.13
CA PRO A 442 29.05 28.74 -18.57
C PRO A 442 29.73 30.09 -18.40
N LYS A 443 30.70 30.16 -17.48
CA LYS A 443 31.51 31.36 -17.30
C LYS A 443 31.94 31.77 -18.70
N LYS A 444 31.51 32.96 -19.15
CA LYS A 444 32.21 33.65 -20.23
C LYS A 444 33.64 33.78 -19.70
N ASN A 445 34.55 32.96 -20.20
CA ASN A 445 35.96 33.19 -19.99
C ASN A 445 36.22 34.62 -20.53
N PRO A 446 36.80 35.52 -19.71
CA PRO A 446 37.13 36.87 -20.16
C PRO A 446 38.12 36.84 -21.33
#